data_AF-A0A914SP59-F1
#
_entry.id   AF-A0A914SP59-F1
#
_cell.length_a   1.000
_cell.length_b   1.000
_cell.length_c   1.000
_cell.angle_alpha   90.00
_cell.angle_beta   90.00
_cell.angle_gamma   90.00
#
_symmetry.space_group_name_H-M   'P 1'
#
loop_
_entity.id
_entity.type
_entity.pdbx_description
1 polymer ?
#
loop_
_entity_poly.entity_id
_entity_poly.type
_entity_poly.pdbx_seq_one_letter_code
_entity_poly.pdbx_strand_id
1 'polypeptide(L)'
;MDGLHGPPGSAGLPGLPGPLGDSGYPGSPGLVGQPGGPGIEGVAGRPGRPGSPGFPGVGGPPGGWAPSRGFTFAKHSQTTQVPQCPPGSAQLWSGYSLLYVQGNGRAAGQDLGSPGSCLPKFNTMPFLFCNVKETCHISSRNDYSFWLGTGKGMNNMMTPMTGSGIQPHISRCAVCEIPTQIMAVHSQDSYVPNCPRGWSPYYSGYSFVMHTAAGAEGTGQMLESPGSCLEEFASVPFIECHGKGTCNYYATNHGFWLAIVDKNNQFRKPMPQTLKAGGLKDRVSRCQVCIKDR
;
A
#
# COMPACT_ATOMS: atom_id res chain seq x y z
N MET A 1 -63.00 -105.90 23.05
CA MET A 1 -61.93 -104.93 22.77
C MET A 1 -60.59 -105.66 22.76
N ASP A 2 -59.73 -105.26 21.83
CA ASP A 2 -58.26 -105.48 21.70
C ASP A 2 -57.77 -106.92 21.42
N GLY A 3 -56.79 -107.24 20.54
CA GLY A 3 -55.89 -106.49 19.66
C GLY A 3 -54.46 -107.11 19.65
N LEU A 4 -53.84 -107.23 18.46
CA LEU A 4 -52.39 -107.46 18.14
C LEU A 4 -51.83 -108.90 18.32
N HIS A 5 -50.94 -109.48 17.51
CA HIS A 5 -49.88 -109.02 16.59
C HIS A 5 -49.67 -110.05 15.44
N GLY A 6 -49.20 -109.61 14.26
CA GLY A 6 -48.79 -110.52 13.16
C GLY A 6 -47.30 -110.91 13.24
N PRO A 7 -46.90 -112.15 12.86
CA PRO A 7 -45.50 -112.56 12.87
C PRO A 7 -44.66 -111.98 11.71
N PRO A 8 -43.31 -111.92 11.85
CA PRO A 8 -42.41 -111.19 10.95
C PRO A 8 -42.21 -111.86 9.58
N GLY A 9 -41.93 -111.05 8.57
CA GLY A 9 -41.57 -111.49 7.21
C GLY A 9 -40.15 -112.07 7.09
N SER A 10 -39.94 -112.88 6.05
CA SER A 10 -38.71 -113.63 5.77
C SER A 10 -37.53 -112.74 5.32
N ALA A 11 -36.30 -113.23 5.59
CA ALA A 11 -35.05 -112.56 5.22
C ALA A 11 -34.88 -112.40 3.69
N GLY A 12 -34.29 -111.27 3.27
CA GLY A 12 -34.01 -110.96 1.86
C GLY A 12 -32.80 -111.72 1.30
N LEU A 13 -32.80 -111.93 -0.03
CA LEU A 13 -31.75 -112.61 -0.78
C LEU A 13 -30.51 -111.71 -1.04
N PRO A 14 -29.30 -112.27 -1.20
CA PRO A 14 -28.08 -111.52 -1.53
C PRO A 14 -28.11 -110.84 -2.91
N GLY A 15 -27.43 -109.70 -3.04
CA GLY A 15 -27.33 -108.93 -4.29
C GLY A 15 -26.45 -109.57 -5.38
N LEU A 16 -26.77 -109.27 -6.64
CA LEU A 16 -26.10 -109.80 -7.84
C LEU A 16 -24.74 -109.11 -8.13
N PRO A 17 -23.78 -109.81 -8.77
CA PRO A 17 -22.51 -109.22 -9.21
C PRO A 17 -22.66 -108.15 -10.31
N GLY A 18 -21.75 -107.18 -10.34
CA GLY A 18 -21.73 -106.10 -11.32
C GLY A 18 -21.32 -106.53 -12.75
N PRO A 19 -21.73 -105.77 -13.78
CA PRO A 19 -21.50 -106.11 -15.19
C PRO A 19 -20.05 -105.91 -15.67
N LEU A 20 -19.68 -106.70 -16.68
CA LEU A 20 -18.38 -106.73 -17.37
C LEU A 20 -18.20 -105.50 -18.28
N GLY A 21 -16.98 -104.94 -18.36
CA GLY A 21 -16.69 -103.72 -19.12
C GLY A 21 -16.67 -103.88 -20.65
N ASP A 22 -16.95 -102.79 -21.36
CA ASP A 22 -17.13 -102.74 -22.82
C ASP A 22 -15.82 -102.82 -23.63
N SER A 23 -15.91 -103.47 -24.80
CA SER A 23 -14.84 -103.60 -25.80
C SER A 23 -14.65 -102.30 -26.61
N GLY A 24 -13.40 -101.99 -27.00
CA GLY A 24 -13.07 -100.80 -27.79
C GLY A 24 -13.54 -100.85 -29.26
N TYR A 25 -13.88 -99.68 -29.82
CA TYR A 25 -14.34 -99.52 -31.19
C TYR A 25 -13.20 -99.49 -32.24
N PRO A 26 -13.40 -99.97 -33.48
CA PRO A 26 -12.44 -99.82 -34.57
C PRO A 26 -12.32 -98.36 -35.05
N GLY A 27 -11.13 -97.97 -35.53
CA GLY A 27 -10.86 -96.63 -36.06
C GLY A 27 -11.50 -96.35 -37.43
N SER A 28 -11.90 -95.11 -37.66
CA SER A 28 -12.53 -94.63 -38.90
C SER A 28 -11.51 -94.34 -40.02
N PRO A 29 -11.88 -94.49 -41.31
CA PRO A 29 -11.02 -94.10 -42.43
C PRO A 29 -10.74 -92.59 -42.49
N GLY A 30 -9.55 -92.21 -42.97
CA GLY A 30 -9.12 -90.82 -43.07
C GLY A 30 -9.87 -89.99 -44.13
N LEU A 31 -10.07 -88.70 -43.86
CA LEU A 31 -10.78 -87.75 -44.72
C LEU A 31 -9.90 -87.24 -45.89
N VAL A 32 -10.53 -87.02 -47.05
CA VAL A 32 -9.91 -86.35 -48.21
C VAL A 32 -9.62 -84.88 -47.86
N GLY A 33 -8.41 -84.40 -48.20
CA GLY A 33 -7.97 -83.04 -47.89
C GLY A 33 -8.79 -81.95 -48.60
N GLN A 34 -9.10 -80.87 -47.88
CA GLN A 34 -9.84 -79.73 -48.42
C GLN A 34 -8.96 -78.85 -49.34
N PRO A 35 -9.53 -78.20 -50.39
CA PRO A 35 -8.84 -77.18 -51.16
C PRO A 35 -8.40 -76.01 -50.27
N GLY A 36 -7.25 -75.39 -50.59
CA GLY A 36 -6.74 -74.23 -49.85
C GLY A 36 -7.71 -73.04 -49.91
N GLY A 37 -7.91 -72.36 -48.77
CA GLY A 37 -8.81 -71.21 -48.68
C GLY A 37 -8.34 -69.99 -49.47
N PRO A 38 -9.24 -69.01 -49.74
CA PRO A 38 -8.88 -67.76 -50.41
C PRO A 38 -7.81 -66.96 -49.64
N GLY A 39 -6.98 -66.19 -50.36
CA GLY A 39 -5.99 -65.31 -49.74
C GLY A 39 -6.64 -64.24 -48.85
N ILE A 40 -5.97 -63.94 -47.74
CA ILE A 40 -6.38 -62.94 -46.75
C ILE A 40 -6.43 -61.53 -47.36
N GLU A 41 -7.56 -60.85 -47.16
CA GLU A 41 -7.77 -59.45 -47.56
C GLU A 41 -6.85 -58.53 -46.73
N GLY A 42 -6.24 -57.53 -47.36
CA GLY A 42 -5.27 -56.64 -46.72
C GLY A 42 -5.89 -55.81 -45.59
N VAL A 43 -5.19 -55.69 -44.46
CA VAL A 43 -5.67 -54.97 -43.28
C VAL A 43 -5.83 -53.48 -43.59
N ALA A 44 -7.00 -52.92 -43.29
CA ALA A 44 -7.27 -51.49 -43.43
C ALA A 44 -6.25 -50.65 -42.64
N GLY A 45 -5.75 -49.56 -43.26
CA GLY A 45 -4.79 -48.66 -42.63
C GLY A 45 -5.31 -48.07 -41.32
N ARG A 46 -4.44 -47.92 -40.32
CA ARG A 46 -4.83 -47.38 -39.01
C ARG A 46 -5.31 -45.93 -39.15
N PRO A 47 -6.38 -45.52 -38.43
CA PRO A 47 -6.80 -44.12 -38.36
C PRO A 47 -5.65 -43.21 -37.94
N GLY A 48 -5.57 -42.02 -38.56
CA GLY A 48 -4.59 -41.00 -38.19
C GLY A 48 -4.72 -40.58 -36.72
N ARG A 49 -3.60 -40.21 -36.09
CA ARG A 49 -3.61 -39.76 -34.69
C ARG A 49 -4.42 -38.46 -34.54
N PRO A 50 -5.20 -38.29 -33.46
CA PRO A 50 -5.83 -37.01 -33.14
C PRO A 50 -4.79 -35.88 -33.07
N GLY A 51 -5.16 -34.70 -33.58
CA GLY A 51 -4.33 -33.50 -33.44
C GLY A 51 -4.09 -33.14 -31.97
N SER A 52 -2.92 -32.54 -31.68
CA SER A 52 -2.59 -32.08 -30.34
C SER A 52 -3.55 -30.98 -29.86
N PRO A 53 -3.90 -30.93 -28.56
CA PRO A 53 -4.67 -29.82 -27.99
C PRO A 53 -4.01 -28.47 -28.29
N GLY A 54 -4.83 -27.45 -28.56
CA GLY A 54 -4.35 -26.07 -28.72
C GLY A 54 -3.71 -25.55 -27.42
N PHE A 55 -2.79 -24.60 -27.56
CA PHE A 55 -2.16 -23.97 -26.39
C PHE A 55 -3.20 -23.21 -25.54
N PRO A 56 -3.03 -23.16 -24.21
CA PRO A 56 -3.84 -22.31 -23.34
C PRO A 56 -3.77 -20.85 -23.79
N GLY A 57 -4.90 -20.14 -23.74
CA GLY A 57 -4.94 -18.71 -24.01
C GLY A 57 -4.08 -17.92 -23.00
N VAL A 58 -3.50 -16.81 -23.45
CA VAL A 58 -2.75 -15.90 -22.57
C VAL A 58 -3.69 -15.35 -21.51
N GLY A 59 -3.27 -15.39 -20.24
CA GLY A 59 -4.03 -14.82 -19.13
C GLY A 59 -4.32 -13.34 -19.38
N GLY A 60 -5.57 -12.92 -19.10
CA GLY A 60 -5.95 -11.51 -19.23
C GLY A 60 -5.06 -10.60 -18.36
N PRO A 61 -4.93 -9.30 -18.73
CA PRO A 61 -4.22 -8.34 -17.90
C PRO A 61 -4.85 -8.29 -16.49
N PRO A 62 -4.07 -7.93 -15.45
CA PRO A 62 -4.60 -7.70 -14.11
C PRO A 62 -5.83 -6.78 -14.19
N GLY A 63 -6.90 -7.12 -13.47
CA GLY A 63 -8.11 -6.31 -13.43
C GLY A 63 -7.77 -4.86 -13.09
N GLY A 64 -8.33 -3.92 -13.86
CA GLY A 64 -8.14 -2.49 -13.63
C GLY A 64 -8.51 -2.11 -12.20
N TRP A 65 -7.76 -1.18 -11.63
CA TRP A 65 -8.05 -0.61 -10.32
C TRP A 65 -9.51 -0.13 -10.27
N ALA A 66 -10.19 -0.35 -9.13
CA ALA A 66 -11.53 0.19 -8.92
C ALA A 66 -11.54 1.71 -9.18
N PRO A 67 -12.62 2.27 -9.78
CA PRO A 67 -12.71 3.70 -10.03
C PRO A 67 -12.48 4.49 -8.74
N SER A 68 -11.68 5.55 -8.84
CA SER A 68 -11.47 6.46 -7.71
C SER A 68 -12.81 7.03 -7.22
N ARG A 69 -12.95 7.16 -5.90
CA ARG A 69 -14.07 7.87 -5.27
C ARG A 69 -13.78 9.36 -5.02
N GLY A 70 -12.67 9.88 -5.56
CA GLY A 70 -12.28 11.28 -5.47
C GLY A 70 -11.53 11.67 -4.20
N PHE A 71 -11.02 10.72 -3.41
CA PHE A 71 -10.19 11.04 -2.25
C PHE A 71 -8.82 11.51 -2.71
N THR A 72 -8.44 12.73 -2.32
CA THR A 72 -7.16 13.33 -2.70
C THR A 72 -6.36 13.71 -1.46
N PHE A 73 -5.03 13.60 -1.57
CA PHE A 73 -4.12 14.07 -0.53
C PHE A 73 -2.80 14.51 -1.16
N ALA A 74 -2.04 15.35 -0.45
CA ALA A 74 -0.69 15.74 -0.82
C ALA A 74 0.35 14.91 -0.06
N LYS A 75 1.39 14.47 -0.78
CA LYS A 75 2.60 13.88 -0.21
C LYS A 75 3.78 14.81 -0.43
N HIS A 76 4.62 14.98 0.59
CA HIS A 76 5.80 15.85 0.56
C HIS A 76 7.08 15.04 0.70
N SER A 77 8.07 15.28 -0.15
CA SER A 77 9.29 14.48 -0.13
C SER A 77 10.35 14.96 0.85
N GLN A 78 10.27 16.21 1.31
CA GLN A 78 11.35 16.89 2.04
C GLN A 78 12.69 16.80 1.28
N THR A 79 12.64 16.72 -0.04
CA THR A 79 13.79 16.69 -0.95
C THR A 79 13.46 17.44 -2.24
N THR A 80 14.45 17.57 -3.13
CA THR A 80 14.24 18.14 -4.46
C THR A 80 13.60 17.16 -5.45
N GLN A 81 13.36 15.91 -5.04
CA GLN A 81 12.75 14.87 -5.87
C GLN A 81 11.24 14.81 -5.62
N VAL A 82 10.46 14.62 -6.68
CA VAL A 82 9.00 14.48 -6.57
C VAL A 82 8.67 13.14 -5.89
N PRO A 83 7.89 13.13 -4.79
CA PRO A 83 7.52 11.90 -4.11
C PRO A 83 6.58 11.07 -4.99
N GLN A 84 6.61 9.75 -4.83
CA GLN A 84 5.75 8.83 -5.58
C GLN A 84 4.43 8.60 -4.85
N CYS A 85 3.33 8.61 -5.60
CA CYS A 85 2.01 8.26 -5.09
C CYS A 85 1.89 6.76 -4.75
N PRO A 86 0.97 6.35 -3.85
CA PRO A 86 0.77 4.95 -3.51
C PRO A 86 0.47 4.07 -4.75
N PRO A 87 0.91 2.80 -4.78
CA PRO A 87 0.52 1.87 -5.84
C PRO A 87 -1.00 1.82 -6.00
N GLY A 88 -1.48 2.03 -7.23
CA GLY A 88 -2.91 2.02 -7.53
C GLY A 88 -3.68 3.31 -7.36
N SER A 89 -2.96 4.39 -7.08
CA SER A 89 -3.46 5.75 -7.12
C SER A 89 -3.08 6.42 -8.44
N ALA A 90 -3.75 7.52 -8.77
CA ALA A 90 -3.37 8.39 -9.87
C ALA A 90 -2.66 9.63 -9.33
N GLN A 91 -1.51 9.99 -9.91
CA GLN A 91 -0.89 11.28 -9.63
C GLN A 91 -1.62 12.36 -10.44
N LEU A 92 -2.22 13.34 -9.76
CA LEU A 92 -2.94 14.44 -10.39
C LEU A 92 -1.99 15.54 -10.85
N TRP A 93 -1.11 16.01 -9.97
CA TRP A 93 -0.04 16.95 -10.30
C TRP A 93 1.13 16.84 -9.32
N SER A 94 2.22 17.54 -9.64
CA SER A 94 3.36 17.72 -8.74
C SER A 94 3.70 19.20 -8.62
N GLY A 95 4.40 19.58 -7.55
CA GLY A 95 4.66 20.97 -7.24
C GLY A 95 5.71 21.17 -6.16
N TYR A 96 5.57 22.26 -5.43
CA TYR A 96 6.39 22.70 -4.31
C TYR A 96 5.55 22.77 -3.04
N SER A 97 6.19 22.43 -1.92
CA SER A 97 5.53 22.20 -0.63
C SER A 97 5.29 23.52 0.11
N LEU A 98 4.15 24.16 -0.12
CA LEU A 98 3.72 25.34 0.61
C LEU A 98 3.24 24.92 2.01
N LEU A 99 3.75 25.61 3.04
CA LEU A 99 3.33 25.40 4.42
C LEU A 99 2.30 26.47 4.83
N TYR A 100 2.67 27.74 4.71
CA TYR A 100 1.78 28.87 5.00
C TYR A 100 2.29 30.17 4.37
N VAL A 101 1.44 31.18 4.38
CA VAL A 101 1.78 32.56 4.01
C VAL A 101 1.49 33.50 5.17
N GLN A 102 2.20 34.61 5.23
CA GLN A 102 1.94 35.66 6.21
C GLN A 102 1.83 37.01 5.50
N GLY A 103 0.64 37.60 5.58
CA GLY A 103 0.33 38.88 4.97
C GLY A 103 -0.16 39.85 6.02
N ASN A 104 0.38 41.08 6.05
CA ASN A 104 -0.02 42.11 7.01
C ASN A 104 0.02 41.63 8.48
N GLY A 105 1.04 40.83 8.82
CA GLY A 105 1.25 40.29 10.17
C GLY A 105 0.31 39.14 10.56
N ARG A 106 -0.47 38.57 9.65
CA ARG A 106 -1.34 37.41 9.94
C ARG A 106 -0.94 36.19 9.13
N ALA A 107 -0.83 35.04 9.80
CA ALA A 107 -0.57 33.76 9.14
C ALA A 107 -1.85 33.11 8.57
N ALA A 108 -1.74 32.49 7.40
CA ALA A 108 -2.74 31.64 6.79
C ALA A 108 -2.08 30.37 6.23
N GLY A 109 -2.41 29.22 6.82
CA GLY A 109 -1.75 27.95 6.60
C GLY A 109 -2.49 27.04 5.64
N GLN A 110 -1.78 26.05 5.12
CA GLN A 110 -2.35 24.91 4.40
C GLN A 110 -2.04 23.64 5.19
N ASP A 111 -3.02 22.75 5.28
CA ASP A 111 -2.78 21.40 5.79
C ASP A 111 -1.90 20.66 4.76
N LEU A 112 -0.76 20.14 5.19
CA LEU A 112 0.19 19.40 4.36
C LEU A 112 -0.39 18.07 3.83
N GLY A 113 -1.45 17.54 4.43
CA GLY A 113 -2.18 16.41 3.85
C GLY A 113 -3.15 16.82 2.75
N SER A 114 -3.48 18.12 2.64
CA SER A 114 -4.42 18.63 1.66
C SER A 114 -3.72 19.03 0.35
N PRO A 115 -4.41 18.93 -0.81
CA PRO A 115 -3.86 19.38 -2.09
C PRO A 115 -3.40 20.84 -2.14
N GLY A 116 -3.97 21.72 -1.30
CA GLY A 116 -3.64 23.15 -1.26
C GLY A 116 -2.20 23.45 -0.82
N SER A 117 -1.56 22.52 -0.10
CA SER A 117 -0.15 22.60 0.27
C SER A 117 0.82 22.31 -0.89
N CYS A 118 0.32 21.88 -2.06
CA CYS A 118 1.15 21.50 -3.19
C CYS A 118 0.95 22.44 -4.39
N LEU A 119 1.69 23.55 -4.40
CA LEU A 119 1.59 24.55 -5.47
C LEU A 119 2.43 24.15 -6.70
N PRO A 120 1.87 24.17 -7.92
CA PRO A 120 2.61 23.79 -9.13
C PRO A 120 3.85 24.64 -9.41
N LYS A 121 3.86 25.90 -8.95
CA LYS A 121 4.94 26.87 -9.17
C LYS A 121 5.41 27.43 -7.83
N PHE A 122 6.72 27.48 -7.65
CA PHE A 122 7.34 28.19 -6.56
C PHE A 122 7.44 29.68 -6.88
N ASN A 123 7.18 30.52 -5.88
CA ASN A 123 7.50 31.94 -5.87
C ASN A 123 7.71 32.36 -4.40
N THR A 124 8.70 33.21 -4.11
CA THR A 124 8.92 33.74 -2.76
C THR A 124 7.76 34.60 -2.26
N MET A 125 6.92 35.09 -3.16
CA MET A 125 5.70 35.84 -2.91
C MET A 125 4.56 35.33 -3.83
N PRO A 126 3.90 34.23 -3.46
CA PRO A 126 2.90 33.58 -4.31
C PRO A 126 1.52 34.27 -4.28
N PHE A 127 1.38 35.39 -3.57
CA PHE A 127 0.13 36.12 -3.43
C PHE A 127 0.33 37.63 -3.58
N LEU A 128 -0.79 38.34 -3.75
CA LEU A 128 -0.88 39.79 -3.77
C LEU A 128 -2.00 40.23 -2.84
N PHE A 129 -2.04 41.51 -2.49
CA PHE A 129 -3.15 42.08 -1.74
C PHE A 129 -3.72 43.28 -2.48
N CYS A 130 -5.04 43.45 -2.38
CA CYS A 130 -5.76 44.58 -2.95
C CYS A 130 -6.44 45.38 -1.84
N ASN A 131 -6.62 46.68 -2.06
CA ASN A 131 -7.33 47.54 -1.12
C ASN A 131 -8.67 47.99 -1.69
N VAL A 132 -9.45 48.70 -0.85
CA VAL A 132 -10.79 49.22 -1.21
C VAL A 132 -10.78 50.27 -2.32
N LYS A 133 -9.61 50.79 -2.70
CA LYS A 133 -9.45 51.75 -3.81
C LYS A 133 -9.11 51.07 -5.12
N GLU A 134 -9.42 49.77 -5.25
CA GLU A 134 -9.16 48.96 -6.45
C GLU A 134 -7.68 48.92 -6.88
N THR A 135 -6.76 49.17 -5.94
CA THR A 135 -5.32 49.06 -6.20
C THR A 135 -4.78 47.79 -5.56
N CYS A 136 -4.05 47.01 -6.35
CA CYS A 136 -3.43 45.76 -5.96
C CYS A 136 -1.90 45.92 -5.96
N HIS A 137 -1.26 45.34 -4.95
CA HIS A 137 0.18 45.40 -4.77
C HIS A 137 0.75 43.99 -4.69
N ILE A 138 1.84 43.76 -5.42
CA ILE A 138 2.62 42.52 -5.39
C ILE A 138 4.03 42.85 -4.91
N SER A 139 4.57 42.04 -3.99
CA SER A 139 5.94 42.17 -3.47
C SER A 139 6.33 43.58 -3.00
N SER A 140 5.36 44.41 -2.63
CA SER A 140 5.55 45.82 -2.26
C SER A 140 5.58 46.06 -0.74
N ARG A 141 5.39 44.99 0.06
CA ARG A 141 5.40 44.99 1.52
C ARG A 141 6.29 43.88 2.06
N ASN A 142 6.58 43.97 3.37
CA ASN A 142 7.28 42.95 4.15
C ASN A 142 6.33 41.80 4.51
N ASP A 143 5.81 41.13 3.49
CA ASP A 143 5.04 39.90 3.60
C ASP A 143 5.95 38.68 3.38
N TYR A 144 5.48 37.50 3.79
CA TYR A 144 6.28 36.28 3.83
C TYR A 144 5.55 35.07 3.24
N SER A 145 6.32 34.12 2.73
CA SER A 145 5.85 32.77 2.41
C SER A 145 6.78 31.73 3.01
N PHE A 146 6.23 30.58 3.37
CA PHE A 146 6.97 29.53 4.06
C PHE A 146 6.74 28.20 3.37
N TRP A 147 7.84 27.47 3.17
CA TRP A 147 7.87 26.26 2.37
C TRP A 147 8.57 25.14 3.13
N LEU A 148 8.18 23.89 2.95
CA LEU A 148 8.95 22.78 3.53
C LEU A 148 10.36 22.74 2.92
N GLY A 149 11.34 22.51 3.78
CA GLY A 149 12.76 22.46 3.43
C GLY A 149 13.24 21.06 3.02
N THR A 150 14.38 20.99 2.34
CA THR A 150 14.97 19.71 1.86
C THR A 150 15.89 19.00 2.86
N GLY A 151 15.87 19.40 4.14
CA GLY A 151 16.81 18.93 5.16
C GLY A 151 18.26 19.41 4.98
N LYS A 152 18.61 19.99 3.82
CA LYS A 152 19.82 20.80 3.65
C LYS A 152 19.70 22.01 4.57
N GLY A 153 20.42 21.93 5.68
CA GLY A 153 20.51 23.01 6.66
C GLY A 153 20.99 24.32 6.07
N MET A 154 21.07 25.35 6.91
CA MET A 154 21.51 26.68 6.50
C MET A 154 22.88 26.62 5.81
N ASN A 155 23.10 27.51 4.83
CA ASN A 155 24.42 27.66 4.23
C ASN A 155 25.46 28.04 5.32
N ASN A 156 26.72 27.69 5.11
CA ASN A 156 27.79 27.95 6.08
C ASN A 156 27.99 29.45 6.39
N MET A 157 27.48 30.34 5.54
CA MET A 157 27.64 31.79 5.65
C MET A 157 26.45 32.48 6.35
N MET A 158 25.38 31.74 6.69
CA MET A 158 24.09 32.24 7.20
C MET A 158 23.45 33.37 6.37
N THR A 159 23.87 33.54 5.11
CA THR A 159 23.39 34.62 4.24
C THR A 159 22.07 34.25 3.57
N PRO A 160 21.14 35.21 3.38
CA PRO A 160 19.91 34.95 2.64
C PRO A 160 20.19 34.50 1.21
N MET A 161 19.52 33.42 0.79
CA MET A 161 19.62 32.85 -0.54
C MET A 161 18.70 33.58 -1.51
N THR A 162 19.12 33.73 -2.76
CA THR A 162 18.37 34.42 -3.82
C THR A 162 18.37 33.62 -5.12
N GLY A 163 17.37 33.89 -5.97
CA GLY A 163 17.30 33.33 -7.32
C GLY A 163 17.38 31.79 -7.36
N SER A 164 18.20 31.25 -8.28
CA SER A 164 18.39 29.81 -8.45
C SER A 164 19.02 29.12 -7.24
N GLY A 165 19.70 29.85 -6.36
CA GLY A 165 20.27 29.33 -5.11
C GLY A 165 19.21 28.84 -4.11
N ILE A 166 17.95 29.25 -4.27
CA ILE A 166 16.84 28.84 -3.41
C ILE A 166 16.37 27.41 -3.74
N GLN A 167 16.37 27.03 -5.03
CA GLN A 167 15.77 25.79 -5.52
C GLN A 167 16.22 24.51 -4.78
N PRO A 168 17.52 24.33 -4.43
CA PRO A 168 17.97 23.14 -3.70
C PRO A 168 17.39 22.99 -2.28
N HIS A 169 16.79 24.03 -1.73
CA HIS A 169 16.25 24.08 -0.37
C HIS A 169 14.73 23.93 -0.31
N ILE A 170 14.02 23.91 -1.45
CA ILE A 170 12.55 23.79 -1.46
C ILE A 170 12.12 22.34 -1.71
N SER A 171 11.32 21.80 -0.79
CA SER A 171 10.72 20.46 -0.88
C SER A 171 9.71 20.36 -2.03
N ARG A 172 9.72 19.22 -2.72
CA ARG A 172 8.71 18.86 -3.73
C ARG A 172 7.54 18.10 -3.12
N CYS A 173 6.43 18.11 -3.84
CA CYS A 173 5.21 17.41 -3.47
C CYS A 173 4.52 16.79 -4.69
N ALA A 174 3.66 15.82 -4.43
CA ALA A 174 2.75 15.21 -5.39
C ALA A 174 1.35 15.14 -4.79
N VAL A 175 0.33 15.46 -5.58
CA VAL A 175 -1.07 15.26 -5.21
C VAL A 175 -1.56 13.98 -5.85
N CYS A 176 -2.08 13.09 -5.01
CA CYS A 176 -2.47 11.75 -5.37
C CYS A 176 -3.96 11.58 -5.17
N GLU A 177 -4.61 10.92 -6.11
CA GLU A 177 -6.00 10.49 -6.03
C GLU A 177 -6.05 8.99 -5.72
N ILE A 178 -6.68 8.65 -4.59
CA ILE A 178 -6.76 7.28 -4.05
C ILE A 178 -8.21 6.78 -4.03
N PRO A 179 -8.42 5.45 -4.08
CA PRO A 179 -9.77 4.87 -4.14
C PRO A 179 -10.52 4.92 -2.81
N THR A 180 -9.83 5.10 -1.68
CA THR A 180 -10.37 5.01 -0.32
C THR A 180 -9.78 6.12 0.58
N GLN A 181 -10.20 6.16 1.84
CA GLN A 181 -9.76 7.19 2.78
C GLN A 181 -8.29 7.01 3.22
N ILE A 182 -7.68 8.10 3.65
CA ILE A 182 -6.32 8.16 4.21
C ILE A 182 -6.34 8.94 5.52
N MET A 183 -5.54 8.51 6.49
CA MET A 183 -5.38 9.21 7.77
C MET A 183 -4.00 8.97 8.38
N ALA A 184 -3.59 9.83 9.30
CA ALA A 184 -2.46 9.62 10.18
C ALA A 184 -2.90 9.05 11.53
N VAL A 185 -2.04 8.21 12.12
CA VAL A 185 -2.15 7.76 13.51
C VAL A 185 -0.82 8.01 14.23
N HIS A 186 -0.89 8.39 15.51
CA HIS A 186 0.27 8.78 16.32
C HIS A 186 0.43 7.86 17.52
N SER A 187 1.68 7.50 17.87
CA SER A 187 1.94 6.61 19.02
C SER A 187 2.07 7.35 20.34
N GLN A 188 2.53 8.61 20.33
CA GLN A 188 3.08 9.28 21.52
C GLN A 188 4.19 8.46 22.19
N ASP A 189 4.92 7.67 21.38
CA ASP A 189 5.96 6.73 21.80
C ASP A 189 7.07 6.67 20.73
N SER A 190 8.18 5.99 21.01
CA SER A 190 9.31 5.82 20.10
C SER A 190 9.04 4.78 19.00
N TYR A 191 8.03 3.93 19.17
CA TYR A 191 7.63 2.93 18.18
C TYR A 191 6.61 3.48 17.18
N VAL A 192 6.65 2.97 15.94
CA VAL A 192 5.68 3.31 14.89
C VAL A 192 4.32 2.66 15.24
N PRO A 193 3.22 3.44 15.32
CA PRO A 193 1.91 2.89 15.63
C PRO A 193 1.39 1.98 14.50
N ASN A 194 0.64 0.94 14.87
CA ASN A 194 -0.03 0.08 13.91
C ASN A 194 -1.27 0.79 13.31
N CYS A 195 -1.54 0.52 12.03
CA CYS A 195 -2.80 0.95 11.43
C CYS A 195 -4.01 0.24 12.08
N PRO A 196 -5.18 0.89 12.19
CA PRO A 196 -6.38 0.25 12.71
C PRO A 196 -6.85 -0.91 11.84
N ARG A 197 -7.72 -1.77 12.38
CA ARG A 197 -8.27 -2.92 11.64
C ARG A 197 -8.95 -2.47 10.33
N GLY A 198 -8.59 -3.12 9.23
CA GLY A 198 -9.09 -2.80 7.88
C GLY A 198 -8.47 -1.54 7.29
N TRP A 199 -7.25 -1.20 7.70
CA TRP A 199 -6.40 -0.18 7.11
C TRP A 199 -4.99 -0.73 6.90
N SER A 200 -4.41 -0.43 5.75
CA SER A 200 -3.06 -0.83 5.39
C SER A 200 -2.05 0.31 5.58
N PRO A 201 -0.83 0.02 6.06
CA PRO A 201 0.22 1.03 6.21
C PRO A 201 0.71 1.54 4.84
N TYR A 202 0.93 2.84 4.74
CA TYR A 202 1.50 3.48 3.54
C TYR A 202 2.92 4.00 3.79
N TYR A 203 3.12 4.92 4.74
CA TYR A 203 4.44 5.36 5.18
C TYR A 203 4.44 5.72 6.66
N SER A 204 5.62 5.69 7.26
CA SER A 204 5.84 6.06 8.67
C SER A 204 6.68 7.33 8.77
N GLY A 205 6.53 8.06 9.87
CA GLY A 205 7.25 9.32 10.06
C GLY A 205 7.31 9.77 11.52
N TYR A 206 7.37 11.09 11.69
CA TYR A 206 7.40 11.81 12.95
C TYR A 206 6.20 12.75 13.06
N SER A 207 5.67 12.87 14.27
CA SER A 207 4.42 13.55 14.55
C SER A 207 4.59 15.07 14.61
N PHE A 208 4.32 15.75 13.51
CA PHE A 208 4.42 17.20 13.36
C PHE A 208 3.08 17.89 13.68
N VAL A 209 3.11 18.88 14.57
CA VAL A 209 1.88 19.50 15.10
C VAL A 209 1.69 20.91 14.56
N MET A 210 2.70 21.76 14.73
CA MET A 210 2.60 23.18 14.40
C MET A 210 3.98 23.79 14.19
N HIS A 211 3.99 25.04 13.76
CA HIS A 211 5.20 25.81 13.52
C HIS A 211 4.96 27.29 13.78
N THR A 212 6.02 28.02 14.10
CA THR A 212 5.99 29.48 14.24
C THR A 212 7.26 30.10 13.68
N ALA A 213 7.17 31.33 13.18
CA ALA A 213 8.32 32.09 12.68
C ALA A 213 8.18 33.59 13.00
N ALA A 214 8.49 34.46 12.03
CA ALA A 214 8.48 35.92 12.17
C ALA A 214 7.22 36.45 12.89
N GLY A 215 7.43 37.17 13.99
CA GLY A 215 6.34 37.72 14.82
C GLY A 215 5.63 36.71 15.71
N ALA A 216 6.19 35.50 15.90
CA ALA A 216 5.55 34.38 16.60
C ALA A 216 4.24 33.91 15.96
N GLU A 217 3.98 34.33 14.73
CA GLU A 217 2.88 33.85 13.90
C GLU A 217 3.22 32.48 13.32
N GLY A 218 2.19 31.70 13.03
CA GLY A 218 2.33 30.37 12.45
C GLY A 218 1.02 29.60 12.47
N THR A 219 1.06 28.37 11.98
CA THR A 219 -0.13 27.53 11.85
C THR A 219 0.13 26.09 12.29
N GLY A 220 -0.89 25.24 12.19
CA GLY A 220 -0.86 23.85 12.66
C GLY A 220 -1.31 22.85 11.60
N GLN A 221 -1.16 21.57 11.93
CA GLN A 221 -1.67 20.44 11.18
C GLN A 221 -2.82 19.78 11.96
N MET A 222 -3.77 19.20 11.24
CA MET A 222 -4.77 18.31 11.84
C MET A 222 -4.10 16.95 12.12
N LEU A 223 -4.21 16.41 13.33
CA LEU A 223 -3.49 15.18 13.72
C LEU A 223 -4.04 13.92 13.04
N GLU A 224 -5.25 13.98 12.50
CA GLU A 224 -5.79 12.92 11.64
C GLU A 224 -5.29 13.03 10.19
N SER A 225 -4.79 14.19 9.79
CA SER A 225 -4.33 14.44 8.42
C SER A 225 -2.96 13.81 8.17
N PRO A 226 -2.70 13.26 6.97
CA PRO A 226 -1.35 12.84 6.55
C PRO A 226 -0.28 13.93 6.73
N GLY A 227 -0.67 15.21 6.70
CA GLY A 227 0.22 16.35 6.88
C GLY A 227 0.87 16.46 8.26
N SER A 228 0.26 15.85 9.28
CA SER A 228 0.83 15.76 10.62
C SER A 228 1.91 14.67 10.74
N CYS A 229 2.17 13.89 9.69
CA CYS A 229 3.15 12.81 9.68
C CYS A 229 4.23 13.07 8.63
N LEU A 230 5.34 13.70 9.04
CA LEU A 230 6.48 13.97 8.16
C LEU A 230 7.43 12.76 8.14
N GLU A 231 7.78 12.26 6.96
CA GLU A 231 8.65 11.08 6.80
C GLU A 231 10.04 11.32 7.41
N GLU A 232 10.58 12.53 7.25
CA GLU A 232 11.89 12.92 7.79
C GLU A 232 11.77 13.94 8.93
N PHE A 233 12.46 13.67 10.03
CA PHE A 233 12.56 14.62 11.14
C PHE A 233 13.59 15.70 10.84
N ALA A 234 13.18 16.96 11.01
CA ALA A 234 14.06 18.11 11.08
C ALA A 234 13.64 19.00 12.25
N SER A 235 14.58 19.56 13.00
CA SER A 235 14.24 20.49 14.11
C SER A 235 13.39 21.67 13.62
N VAL A 236 13.74 22.21 12.45
CA VAL A 236 12.98 23.23 11.72
C VAL A 236 12.75 22.72 10.30
N PRO A 237 11.56 22.18 9.98
CA PRO A 237 11.30 21.51 8.70
C PRO A 237 10.97 22.46 7.54
N PHE A 238 11.10 23.78 7.72
CA PHE A 238 10.65 24.77 6.76
C PHE A 238 11.62 25.95 6.63
N ILE A 239 11.54 26.63 5.49
CA ILE A 239 12.32 27.81 5.12
C ILE A 239 11.40 29.03 4.99
N GLU A 240 11.89 30.20 5.41
CA GLU A 240 11.18 31.47 5.32
C GLU A 240 11.62 32.24 4.08
N CYS A 241 10.67 32.73 3.30
CA CYS A 241 10.88 33.49 2.07
C CYS A 241 10.17 34.86 2.14
N HIS A 242 10.77 35.86 1.49
CA HIS A 242 10.32 37.25 1.55
C HIS A 242 9.93 37.78 0.16
N GLY A 243 9.09 38.82 0.14
CA GLY A 243 8.71 39.56 -1.09
C GLY A 243 9.87 40.06 -1.94
N LYS A 244 11.02 40.36 -1.32
CA LYS A 244 12.25 40.80 -2.00
C LYS A 244 13.03 39.69 -2.72
N GLY A 245 12.50 38.46 -2.78
CA GLY A 245 13.13 37.35 -3.49
C GLY A 245 14.23 36.62 -2.71
N THR A 246 14.23 36.74 -1.38
CA THR A 246 15.23 36.10 -0.50
C THR A 246 14.58 35.03 0.38
N CYS A 247 15.27 33.92 0.62
CA CYS A 247 14.88 32.93 1.61
C CYS A 247 16.01 32.61 2.60
N ASN A 248 15.67 32.29 3.84
CA ASN A 248 16.65 31.85 4.84
C ASN A 248 16.01 31.00 5.96
N TYR A 249 16.87 30.38 6.77
CA TYR A 249 16.49 29.78 8.05
C TYR A 249 16.84 30.76 9.17
N TYR A 250 15.87 31.10 10.01
CA TYR A 250 16.08 32.01 11.13
C TYR A 250 16.06 31.27 12.46
N ALA A 251 16.81 31.77 13.45
CA ALA A 251 16.81 31.22 14.80
C ALA A 251 15.44 31.34 15.51
N THR A 252 14.57 32.23 15.02
CA THR A 252 13.19 32.40 15.48
C THR A 252 12.23 31.34 14.94
N ASN A 253 12.66 30.51 13.98
CA ASN A 253 11.81 29.50 13.38
C ASN A 253 11.76 28.26 14.27
N HIS A 254 10.55 27.84 14.63
CA HIS A 254 10.34 26.69 15.51
C HIS A 254 9.38 25.71 14.86
N GLY A 255 9.75 24.43 14.88
CA GLY A 255 8.85 23.31 14.60
C GLY A 255 8.44 22.62 15.90
N PHE A 256 7.16 22.33 16.06
CA PHE A 256 6.60 21.67 17.23
C PHE A 256 6.12 20.27 16.86
N TRP A 257 6.51 19.30 17.70
CA TRP A 257 6.33 17.88 17.46
C TRP A 257 5.63 17.26 18.67
N LEU A 258 4.81 16.22 18.47
CA LEU A 258 4.26 15.48 19.61
C LEU A 258 5.40 14.81 20.38
N ALA A 259 5.37 14.96 21.70
CA ALA A 259 6.34 14.34 22.59
C ALA A 259 5.97 12.88 22.91
N ILE A 260 6.98 12.10 23.25
CA ILE A 260 6.78 10.79 23.87
C ILE A 260 6.25 10.97 25.30
N VAL A 261 5.17 10.25 25.65
CA VAL A 261 4.55 10.30 26.97
C VAL A 261 4.52 8.89 27.57
N ASP A 262 5.20 8.72 28.70
CA ASP A 262 5.13 7.46 29.45
C ASP A 262 3.74 7.31 30.09
N LYS A 263 3.07 6.20 29.75
CA LYS A 263 1.72 5.86 30.22
C LYS A 263 1.58 5.88 31.75
N ASN A 264 2.64 5.52 32.48
CA ASN A 264 2.64 5.52 33.95
C ASN A 264 2.78 6.92 34.55
N ASN A 265 3.27 7.88 33.75
CA ASN A 265 3.57 9.24 34.17
C ASN A 265 2.69 10.31 33.47
N GLN A 266 1.69 9.91 32.67
CA GLN A 266 0.87 10.81 31.84
C GLN A 266 0.11 11.90 32.63
N PHE A 267 -0.20 11.65 33.91
CA PHE A 267 -0.87 12.61 34.79
C PHE A 267 0.07 13.27 35.81
N ARG A 268 1.38 13.01 35.70
CA ARG A 268 2.39 13.65 36.56
C ARG A 268 2.94 14.90 35.89
N LYS A 269 3.52 15.79 36.71
CA LYS A 269 4.22 16.97 36.19
C LYS A 269 5.33 16.53 35.21
N PRO A 270 5.31 17.03 33.96
CA PRO A 270 6.36 16.71 33.00
C PRO A 270 7.73 17.16 33.50
N MET A 271 8.75 16.32 33.33
CA MET A 271 10.12 16.65 33.73
C MET A 271 10.78 17.48 32.62
N PRO A 272 11.22 18.73 32.89
CA PRO A 272 11.87 19.55 31.87
C PRO A 272 13.16 18.91 31.38
N GLN A 273 13.36 18.87 30.07
CA GLN A 273 14.57 18.33 29.43
C GLN A 273 15.00 19.25 28.29
N THR A 274 16.30 19.42 28.14
CA THR A 274 16.90 20.10 26.99
C THR A 274 17.69 19.08 26.17
N LEU A 275 17.23 18.83 24.95
CA LEU A 275 17.86 17.86 24.05
C LEU A 275 18.83 18.60 23.12
N LYS A 276 19.97 17.96 22.83
CA LYS A 276 21.00 18.47 21.90
C LYS A 276 21.08 17.60 20.65
N ALA A 277 21.82 18.07 19.64
CA ALA A 277 22.09 17.32 18.42
C ALA A 277 22.54 15.88 18.73
N GLY A 278 21.94 14.90 18.06
CA GLY A 278 22.15 13.46 18.31
C GLY A 278 21.05 12.79 19.13
N GLY A 279 20.41 13.50 20.07
CA GLY A 279 19.32 12.96 20.91
C GLY A 279 17.96 13.60 20.66
N LEU A 280 17.82 14.40 19.60
CA LEU A 280 16.58 15.14 19.30
C LEU A 280 15.39 14.22 19.01
N LYS A 281 15.64 13.06 18.39
CA LYS A 281 14.60 12.09 18.01
C LYS A 281 14.08 11.29 19.20
N ASP A 282 14.85 11.21 20.29
CA ASP A 282 14.58 10.32 21.43
C ASP A 282 13.32 10.66 22.22
N ARG A 283 12.75 11.84 21.97
CA ARG A 283 11.51 12.31 22.60
C ARG A 283 10.42 12.67 21.60
N VAL A 284 10.60 12.37 20.32
CA VAL A 284 9.63 12.72 19.27
C VAL A 284 8.76 11.50 18.96
N SER A 285 7.44 11.69 19.09
CA SER A 285 6.43 10.68 18.77
C SER A 285 6.49 10.26 17.32
N ARG A 286 6.33 8.97 17.07
CA ARG A 286 6.20 8.40 15.72
C ARG A 286 4.75 8.43 15.24
N CYS A 287 4.60 8.33 13.93
CA CYS A 287 3.31 8.25 13.27
C CYS A 287 3.35 7.28 12.10
N GLN A 288 2.15 6.86 11.67
CA GLN A 288 1.93 6.02 10.51
C GLN A 288 0.77 6.61 9.71
N VAL A 289 0.95 6.77 8.41
CA VAL A 289 -0.13 7.10 7.49
C VAL A 289 -0.71 5.81 6.94
N CYS A 290 -2.02 5.68 7.02
CA CYS A 290 -2.78 4.48 6.73
C CYS A 290 -3.81 4.76 5.65
N ILE A 291 -4.00 3.81 4.73
CA ILE A 291 -5.02 3.85 3.68
C ILE A 291 -6.06 2.78 3.98
N LYS A 292 -7.34 3.14 3.90
CA LYS A 292 -8.45 2.22 4.22
C LYS A 292 -8.48 1.08 3.21
N ASP A 293 -8.57 -0.15 3.69
CA ASP A 293 -8.71 -1.32 2.81
C ASP A 293 -10.05 -1.27 2.07
N ARG A 294 -10.12 -1.94 0.91
CA ARG A 294 -11.34 -2.00 0.10
C ARG A 294 -12.41 -2.89 0.72
#